data_AF-A0A1D6EG19-F1
#
_entry.id   AF-A0A1D6EG19-F1
#
_cell.length_a   1.000
_cell.length_b   1.000
_cell.length_c   1.000
_cell.angle_alpha   90.00
_cell.angle_beta   90.00
_cell.angle_gamma   90.00
#
_symmetry.space_group_name_H-M   'P 1'
#
loop_
_entity.id
_entity.type
_entity.pdbx_description
1 polymer ?
#
loop_
_entity_poly.entity_id
_entity_poly.type
_entity_poly.pdbx_seq_one_letter_code
_entity_poly.pdbx_strand_id
1 'polypeptide(L)'
;MVSLSTWFRYAAHKFDYCISLSLKKYNVGQISSTQLTDVIFKNFFHGKLTYVCQTKGEEAMAPIVSPTGGAVLVRKLANLSPTSSIAGQVNLLNAVSCSHGCHVQQFPCMRSSVDSVPCREVFVGDVVLLKDPEKSGNFVIRRLAALEGYEMVSNDEKDEPFVLEKDQCWVLADNLVLKPKEARDSRLFGPVPMTDILGRVIYSLRTAVDHGLVENSGMATKLDGPVLAVELDVEELAKNNKA
;
A
#
# COMPACT_ATOMS: atom_id res chain seq x y z
N MET A 1 -13.43 -5.59 24.14
CA MET A 1 -13.41 -4.11 24.11
C MET A 1 -11.98 -3.65 23.89
N VAL A 2 -11.76 -2.71 22.98
CA VAL A 2 -10.44 -2.17 22.62
C VAL A 2 -9.93 -1.26 23.74
N SER A 3 -8.61 -1.28 24.02
CA SER A 3 -8.04 -0.46 25.09
C SER A 3 -8.14 1.05 24.79
N LEU A 4 -8.22 1.90 25.82
CA LEU A 4 -8.18 3.36 25.67
C LEU A 4 -6.91 3.82 24.93
N SER A 5 -5.76 3.18 25.21
CA SER A 5 -4.50 3.48 24.51
C SER A 5 -4.61 3.23 23.00
N THR A 6 -5.24 2.13 22.60
CA THR A 6 -5.48 1.81 21.20
C THR A 6 -6.42 2.82 20.55
N TRP A 7 -7.48 3.25 21.24
CA TRP A 7 -8.37 4.31 20.78
C TRP A 7 -7.65 5.64 20.56
N PHE A 8 -6.76 6.04 21.47
CA PHE A 8 -5.95 7.25 21.28
C PHE A 8 -5.00 7.14 20.07
N ARG A 9 -4.34 6.00 19.87
CA ARG A 9 -3.50 5.77 18.68
C ARG A 9 -4.31 5.80 17.39
N TYR A 10 -5.49 5.18 17.39
CA TYR A 10 -6.42 5.23 16.27
C TYR A 10 -6.85 6.68 15.96
N ALA A 11 -7.25 7.44 16.98
CA ALA A 11 -7.63 8.84 16.84
C ALA A 11 -6.47 9.69 16.27
N ALA A 12 -5.24 9.49 16.75
CA ALA A 12 -4.07 10.17 16.20
C ALA A 12 -3.88 9.86 14.71
N HIS A 13 -3.86 8.58 14.32
CA HIS A 13 -3.75 8.18 12.91
C HIS A 13 -4.87 8.75 12.04
N LYS A 14 -6.09 8.83 12.59
CA LYS A 14 -7.24 9.39 11.89
C LYS A 14 -7.12 10.88 11.67
N PHE A 15 -6.65 11.58 12.68
CA PHE A 15 -6.40 13.01 12.62
C PHE A 15 -5.30 13.36 11.61
N ASP A 16 -4.17 12.64 11.67
CA ASP A 16 -3.06 12.82 10.73
C ASP A 16 -3.52 12.60 9.27
N TYR A 17 -4.28 11.54 9.01
CA TYR A 17 -4.86 11.28 7.69
C TYR A 17 -5.77 12.42 7.22
N CYS A 18 -6.63 12.95 8.11
CA CYS A 18 -7.53 14.05 7.79
C CYS A 18 -6.77 15.35 7.48
N ILE A 19 -5.69 15.64 8.22
CA ILE A 19 -4.81 16.78 7.96
C ILE A 19 -4.16 16.63 6.59
N SER A 20 -3.51 15.49 6.31
CA SER A 20 -2.84 15.24 5.03
C SER A 20 -3.78 15.38 3.84
N LEU A 21 -4.99 14.81 3.94
CA LEU A 21 -5.99 14.92 2.89
C LEU A 21 -6.46 16.37 2.68
N SER A 22 -6.62 17.13 3.77
CA SER A 22 -7.10 18.51 3.71
C SER A 22 -6.03 19.47 3.19
N LEU A 23 -4.76 19.27 3.58
CA LEU A 23 -3.61 20.01 3.03
C LEU A 23 -3.47 19.79 1.52
N LYS A 24 -3.64 18.54 1.04
CA LYS A 24 -3.65 18.26 -0.39
C LYS A 24 -4.73 19.04 -1.14
N LYS A 25 -5.95 19.08 -0.60
CA LYS A 25 -7.06 19.84 -1.21
C LYS A 25 -6.84 21.36 -1.15
N TYR A 26 -6.24 21.84 -0.07
CA TYR A 26 -5.86 23.26 0.07
C TYR A 26 -4.83 23.67 -0.99
N ASN A 27 -3.79 22.85 -1.19
CA ASN A 27 -2.75 23.13 -2.20
C ASN A 27 -3.29 23.12 -3.64
N VAL A 28 -4.35 22.33 -3.91
CA VAL A 28 -5.06 22.32 -5.21
C VAL A 28 -6.05 23.50 -5.33
N GLY A 29 -6.19 24.33 -4.31
CA GLY A 29 -7.08 25.49 -4.28
C GLY A 29 -8.56 25.14 -4.10
N GLN A 30 -8.89 23.91 -3.69
CA GLN A 30 -10.27 23.45 -3.54
C GLN A 30 -10.94 23.91 -2.23
N ILE A 31 -10.16 24.38 -1.24
CA ILE A 31 -10.66 24.73 0.10
C ILE A 31 -9.97 26.00 0.61
N SER A 32 -10.72 26.93 1.23
CA SER A 32 -10.17 28.10 1.92
C SER A 32 -9.73 27.76 3.35
N SER A 33 -8.80 28.52 3.93
CA SER A 33 -8.30 28.28 5.31
C SER A 33 -9.40 28.27 6.37
N THR A 34 -10.46 29.06 6.18
CA THR A 34 -11.63 29.10 7.08
C THR A 34 -12.53 27.88 6.99
N GLN A 35 -12.57 27.19 5.84
CA GLN A 35 -13.33 25.95 5.64
C GLN A 35 -12.51 24.69 6.01
N LEU A 36 -11.20 24.85 6.19
CA LEU A 36 -10.27 23.76 6.44
C LEU A 36 -10.58 23.03 7.75
N THR A 37 -10.83 23.77 8.83
CA THR A 37 -11.13 23.22 10.15
C THR A 37 -12.41 22.39 10.13
N ASP A 38 -13.47 22.90 9.51
CA ASP A 38 -14.77 22.24 9.44
C ASP A 38 -14.69 20.93 8.62
N VAL A 39 -13.94 20.95 7.51
CA VAL A 39 -13.70 19.77 6.69
C VAL A 39 -12.87 18.72 7.46
N ILE A 40 -11.84 19.13 8.19
CA ILE A 40 -11.02 18.24 9.03
C ILE A 40 -11.91 17.55 10.07
N PHE A 41 -12.67 18.31 10.87
CA PHE A 41 -13.54 17.75 11.91
C PHE A 41 -14.63 16.85 11.31
N LYS A 42 -15.27 17.25 10.21
CA LYS A 42 -16.30 16.44 9.56
C LYS A 42 -15.76 15.08 9.09
N ASN A 43 -14.60 15.07 8.44
CA ASN A 43 -13.94 13.84 7.99
C ASN A 43 -13.47 12.98 9.17
N PHE A 44 -12.98 13.61 10.24
CA PHE A 44 -12.54 12.92 11.43
C PHE A 44 -13.68 12.19 12.15
N PHE A 45 -14.85 12.82 12.28
CA PHE A 45 -15.97 12.20 13.00
C PHE A 45 -16.75 11.17 12.16
N HIS A 46 -16.84 11.34 10.83
CA HIS A 46 -17.70 10.49 10.00
C HIS A 46 -16.95 9.53 9.07
N GLY A 47 -15.65 9.75 8.82
CA GLY A 47 -14.87 8.89 7.92
C GLY A 47 -14.38 7.62 8.60
N LYS A 48 -14.33 6.50 7.88
CA LYS A 48 -13.45 5.36 8.19
C LYS A 48 -12.10 5.54 7.49
N LEU A 49 -11.03 5.09 8.14
CA LEU A 49 -9.68 4.99 7.58
C LEU A 49 -9.53 3.80 6.64
N THR A 50 -10.51 2.91 6.66
CA THR A 50 -10.59 1.74 5.80
C THR A 50 -11.81 1.79 4.87
N TYR A 51 -11.78 0.93 3.87
CA TYR A 51 -12.93 0.60 3.04
C TYR A 51 -12.80 -0.86 2.56
N VAL A 52 -13.92 -1.46 2.20
CA VAL A 52 -13.97 -2.82 1.66
C VAL A 52 -13.82 -2.78 0.15
N CYS A 53 -12.99 -3.65 -0.39
CA CYS A 53 -12.84 -3.86 -1.83
C CYS A 53 -13.16 -5.32 -2.16
N GLN A 54 -14.02 -5.52 -3.17
CA GLN A 54 -14.39 -6.85 -3.65
C GLN A 54 -13.37 -7.34 -4.67
N THR A 55 -12.91 -8.57 -4.49
CA THR A 55 -11.94 -9.22 -5.37
C THR A 55 -12.67 -10.17 -6.30
N LYS A 56 -12.55 -9.92 -7.61
CA LYS A 56 -12.94 -10.89 -8.64
C LYS A 56 -11.80 -11.89 -8.70
N GLY A 57 -12.06 -13.14 -8.32
CA GLY A 57 -11.09 -14.23 -8.17
C GLY A 57 -9.74 -14.03 -8.87
N GLU A 58 -8.69 -13.83 -8.08
CA GLU A 58 -7.36 -13.49 -8.58
C GLU A 58 -6.35 -14.55 -8.13
N GLU A 59 -5.93 -15.40 -9.07
CA GLU A 59 -4.95 -16.46 -8.81
C GLU A 59 -3.55 -15.91 -8.49
N ALA A 60 -3.25 -14.69 -8.94
CA ALA A 60 -1.94 -14.06 -8.81
C ALA A 60 -1.53 -13.80 -7.34
N MET A 61 -2.49 -13.62 -6.44
CA MET A 61 -2.23 -13.32 -5.04
C MET A 61 -2.57 -14.47 -4.09
N ALA A 62 -2.70 -15.70 -4.59
CA ALA A 62 -2.88 -16.87 -3.70
C ALA A 62 -1.61 -17.06 -2.81
N PRO A 63 -1.77 -17.31 -1.49
CA PRO A 63 -3.02 -17.60 -0.79
C PRO A 63 -3.76 -16.38 -0.23
N ILE A 64 -3.24 -15.15 -0.34
CA ILE A 64 -3.83 -13.95 0.27
C ILE A 64 -5.22 -13.66 -0.29
N VAL A 65 -5.35 -13.66 -1.62
CA VAL A 65 -6.64 -13.54 -2.31
C VAL A 65 -7.04 -14.91 -2.85
N SER A 66 -8.32 -15.25 -2.72
CA SER A 66 -8.83 -16.53 -3.23
C SER A 66 -9.03 -16.49 -4.75
N PRO A 67 -8.71 -17.58 -5.47
CA PRO A 67 -9.06 -17.75 -6.88
C PRO A 67 -10.56 -17.64 -7.17
N THR A 68 -11.42 -17.90 -6.18
CA THR A 68 -12.88 -17.83 -6.32
C THR A 68 -13.43 -16.43 -5.98
N GLY A 69 -12.57 -15.51 -5.53
CA GLY A 69 -12.95 -14.17 -5.09
C GLY A 69 -13.18 -14.08 -3.58
N GLY A 70 -13.59 -12.91 -3.12
CA GLY A 70 -13.73 -12.58 -1.70
C GLY A 70 -13.62 -11.07 -1.48
N ALA A 71 -13.43 -10.64 -0.23
CA ALA A 71 -13.25 -9.23 0.11
C ALA A 71 -11.93 -8.97 0.81
N VAL A 72 -11.39 -7.78 0.60
CA VAL A 72 -10.25 -7.27 1.35
C VAL A 72 -10.61 -5.96 2.04
N LEU A 73 -10.08 -5.77 3.24
CA LEU A 73 -10.13 -4.49 3.94
C LEU A 73 -8.89 -3.68 3.55
N VAL A 74 -9.12 -2.48 3.02
CA VAL A 74 -8.08 -1.62 2.48
C VAL A 74 -7.94 -0.36 3.33
N ARG A 75 -6.72 -0.10 3.83
CA ARG A 75 -6.31 1.13 4.50
C ARG A 75 -6.09 2.23 3.46
N LYS A 76 -6.80 3.35 3.61
CA LYS A 76 -6.62 4.56 2.79
C LYS A 76 -5.27 5.21 3.08
N LEU A 77 -4.55 5.63 2.06
CA LEU A 77 -3.25 6.28 2.21
C LEU A 77 -3.35 7.73 1.73
N ALA A 78 -2.91 8.67 2.55
CA ALA A 78 -2.97 10.09 2.25
C ALA A 78 -1.71 10.61 1.56
N ASN A 79 -0.53 9.97 1.69
CA ASN A 79 0.77 10.54 1.27
C ASN A 79 1.43 9.86 0.07
N LEU A 80 0.65 9.52 -0.97
CA LEU A 80 1.16 8.87 -2.19
C LEU A 80 1.43 9.82 -3.35
N SER A 81 1.56 11.12 -3.09
CA SER A 81 1.87 12.11 -4.14
C SER A 81 3.38 12.28 -4.25
N PRO A 82 3.94 12.51 -5.45
CA PRO A 82 5.34 12.85 -5.62
C PRO A 82 5.64 14.19 -4.95
N THR A 83 6.12 14.17 -3.71
CA THR A 83 6.58 15.39 -3.04
C THR A 83 7.87 15.84 -3.72
N SER A 84 7.86 17.00 -4.35
CA SER A 84 9.03 17.66 -4.94
C SER A 84 9.93 18.27 -3.87
N SER A 85 10.64 17.43 -3.10
CA SER A 85 11.81 17.78 -2.25
C SER A 85 12.10 16.61 -1.31
N ILE A 86 13.30 16.22 -0.88
CA ILE A 86 14.72 16.47 -1.16
C ILE A 86 15.42 15.15 -0.73
N ALA A 87 16.58 14.85 -1.34
CA ALA A 87 17.35 13.64 -1.12
C ALA A 87 17.82 13.45 0.35
N GLY A 88 17.81 12.21 0.83
CA GLY A 88 18.56 11.78 2.03
C GLY A 88 17.80 10.80 2.92
N GLN A 89 18.18 9.51 2.89
CA GLN A 89 17.59 8.43 3.71
C GLN A 89 18.64 7.71 4.59
N VAL A 90 18.17 7.15 5.71
CA VAL A 90 18.88 6.27 6.66
C VAL A 90 18.25 4.87 6.64
N ASN A 91 19.09 3.83 6.69
CA ASN A 91 18.74 2.41 6.57
C ASN A 91 18.27 1.74 7.88
N LEU A 92 17.40 0.75 7.73
CA LEU A 92 17.40 -0.50 8.51
C LEU A 92 17.39 -1.67 7.53
N LEU A 93 18.38 -2.55 7.65
CA LEU A 93 18.68 -3.68 6.77
C LEU A 93 17.54 -4.71 6.79
N ASN A 94 16.98 -5.04 5.63
CA ASN A 94 16.34 -6.33 5.37
C ASN A 94 16.59 -6.69 3.90
N ALA A 95 17.37 -7.74 3.65
CA ALA A 95 17.55 -8.30 2.33
C ALA A 95 16.33 -9.19 2.01
N VAL A 96 15.56 -8.83 0.98
CA VAL A 96 14.53 -9.71 0.42
C VAL A 96 15.18 -10.45 -0.74
N SER A 97 15.40 -11.76 -0.55
CA SER A 97 15.82 -12.66 -1.63
C SER A 97 14.60 -13.06 -2.45
N CYS A 98 14.52 -12.61 -3.71
CA CYS A 98 13.51 -13.04 -4.66
C CYS A 98 13.99 -14.31 -5.36
N SER A 99 13.21 -15.39 -5.28
CA SER A 99 13.66 -16.73 -5.68
C SER A 99 13.56 -17.03 -7.18
N HIS A 100 13.03 -16.15 -8.05
CA HIS A 100 12.95 -16.44 -9.48
C HIS A 100 13.07 -15.17 -10.36
N GLY A 101 14.29 -14.88 -10.81
CA GLY A 101 14.57 -14.14 -12.06
C GLY A 101 15.07 -12.70 -11.93
N CYS A 102 14.77 -11.98 -10.85
CA CYS A 102 15.34 -10.66 -10.59
C CYS A 102 15.80 -10.56 -9.13
N HIS A 103 17.04 -10.12 -8.93
CA HIS A 103 17.62 -9.86 -7.61
C HIS A 103 17.60 -8.35 -7.36
N VAL A 104 17.07 -7.92 -6.23
CA VAL A 104 17.20 -6.52 -5.78
C VAL A 104 18.54 -6.41 -5.07
N GLN A 105 19.51 -5.72 -5.67
CA GLN A 105 20.75 -5.35 -4.98
C GLN A 105 20.61 -3.93 -4.44
N GLN A 106 20.70 -3.79 -3.12
CA GLN A 106 20.76 -2.49 -2.47
C GLN A 106 22.23 -2.07 -2.35
N PHE A 107 22.69 -1.15 -3.20
CA PHE A 107 24.00 -0.52 -3.03
C PHE A 107 23.98 0.51 -1.87
N PRO A 108 25.05 0.62 -1.05
CA PRO A 108 25.11 1.56 0.05
C PRO A 108 25.27 3.00 -0.45
N CYS A 109 24.20 3.79 -0.40
CA CYS A 109 24.26 5.23 -0.67
C CYS A 109 24.59 6.01 0.64
N MET A 110 25.59 6.89 0.60
CA MET A 110 26.10 7.64 1.75
C MET A 110 25.21 8.84 2.17
N ARG A 111 25.20 9.06 3.51
CA ARG A 111 24.62 10.13 4.36
C ARG A 111 24.60 11.58 3.84
N SER A 112 23.56 12.35 4.24
CA SER A 112 23.65 13.46 5.24
C SER A 112 22.31 14.14 5.62
N SER A 113 22.19 14.47 6.92
CA SER A 113 21.43 15.53 7.63
C SER A 113 19.94 15.84 7.36
N VAL A 114 19.13 15.53 8.39
CA VAL A 114 17.94 16.23 8.94
C VAL A 114 17.17 17.15 7.98
N ASP A 115 16.44 16.56 7.05
CA ASP A 115 15.23 17.15 6.48
C ASP A 115 14.06 16.24 6.84
N SER A 116 12.90 16.82 7.17
CA SER A 116 11.70 16.08 7.55
C SER A 116 11.22 15.22 6.39
N VAL A 117 11.67 13.96 6.34
CA VAL A 117 11.28 12.96 5.34
C VAL A 117 9.74 12.92 5.28
N PRO A 118 9.11 13.16 4.12
CA PRO A 118 7.68 12.90 4.00
C PRO A 118 7.45 11.45 4.41
N CYS A 119 6.70 11.27 5.49
CA CYS A 119 6.51 9.96 6.12
C CYS A 119 5.84 9.05 5.09
N ARG A 120 6.65 8.22 4.42
CA ARG A 120 6.16 7.29 3.39
C ARG A 120 5.20 6.34 4.09
N GLU A 121 3.99 6.26 3.57
CA GLU A 121 2.96 5.39 4.14
C GLU A 121 3.03 3.98 3.58
N VAL A 122 3.86 3.70 2.57
CA VAL A 122 4.08 2.37 1.99
C VAL A 122 5.54 1.94 2.11
N PHE A 123 5.75 0.64 2.31
CA PHE A 123 7.02 0.00 2.55
C PHE A 123 7.15 -1.26 1.70
N VAL A 124 8.40 -1.63 1.36
CA VAL A 124 8.68 -2.91 0.71
C VAL A 124 8.13 -4.05 1.57
N GLY A 125 7.46 -4.99 0.91
CA GLY A 125 6.75 -6.10 1.54
C GLY A 125 5.28 -5.83 1.81
N ASP A 126 4.76 -4.62 1.58
CA ASP A 126 3.33 -4.35 1.74
C ASP A 126 2.51 -4.88 0.56
N VAL A 127 1.31 -5.38 0.85
CA VAL A 127 0.31 -5.72 -0.17
C VAL A 127 -0.55 -4.49 -0.42
N VAL A 128 -0.59 -4.02 -1.65
CA VAL A 128 -1.25 -2.78 -2.06
C VAL A 128 -2.32 -3.04 -3.12
N LEU A 129 -3.39 -2.26 -3.05
CA LEU A 129 -4.40 -2.16 -4.10
C LEU A 129 -3.96 -1.06 -5.06
N LEU A 130 -3.82 -1.37 -6.34
CA LEU A 130 -3.34 -0.45 -7.38
C LEU A 130 -4.40 -0.32 -8.48
N LYS A 131 -4.42 0.82 -9.18
CA LYS A 131 -5.12 0.88 -10.48
C LYS A 131 -4.45 -0.08 -11.46
N ASP A 132 -5.24 -0.76 -12.29
CA ASP A 132 -4.71 -1.64 -13.33
C ASP A 132 -4.03 -0.77 -14.43
N PRO A 133 -2.71 -0.90 -14.66
CA PRO A 133 -1.99 -0.09 -15.65
C PRO A 133 -2.45 -0.35 -17.09
N GLU A 134 -2.99 -1.53 -17.38
CA GLU A 134 -3.41 -1.93 -18.73
C GLU A 134 -4.92 -1.71 -18.95
N LYS A 135 -5.73 -1.80 -17.89
CA LYS A 135 -7.19 -1.68 -17.97
C LYS A 135 -7.70 -0.54 -17.09
N SER A 136 -7.90 0.62 -17.70
CA SER A 136 -8.46 1.78 -17.00
C SER A 136 -9.79 1.46 -16.30
N GLY A 137 -9.92 1.92 -15.05
CA GLY A 137 -11.10 1.67 -14.22
C GLY A 137 -11.12 0.34 -13.47
N ASN A 138 -10.17 -0.57 -13.71
CA ASN A 138 -9.95 -1.75 -12.87
C ASN A 138 -8.81 -1.53 -11.87
N PHE A 139 -8.65 -2.50 -10.98
CA PHE A 139 -7.59 -2.54 -9.98
C PHE A 139 -6.97 -3.93 -9.89
N VAL A 140 -5.74 -3.99 -9.38
CA VAL A 140 -5.00 -5.22 -9.09
C VAL A 140 -4.43 -5.15 -7.67
N ILE A 141 -4.31 -6.29 -6.99
CA ILE A 141 -3.67 -6.37 -5.68
C ILE A 141 -2.27 -6.95 -5.86
N ARG A 142 -1.20 -6.28 -5.45
CA ARG A 142 0.17 -6.81 -5.60
C ARG A 142 1.03 -6.51 -4.39
N ARG A 143 2.10 -7.27 -4.21
CA ARG A 143 3.11 -7.02 -3.18
C ARG A 143 4.15 -6.04 -3.70
N LEU A 144 4.41 -5.00 -2.91
CA LEU A 144 5.43 -4.01 -3.17
C LEU A 144 6.82 -4.65 -2.98
N ALA A 145 7.59 -4.77 -4.06
CA ALA A 145 8.89 -5.41 -4.07
C ALA A 145 10.05 -4.41 -4.02
N ALA A 146 9.87 -3.24 -4.64
CA ALA A 146 10.85 -2.17 -4.62
C ALA A 146 10.20 -0.78 -4.76
N LEU A 147 10.92 0.25 -4.34
CA LEU A 147 10.49 1.66 -4.35
C LEU A 147 11.52 2.51 -5.09
N GLU A 148 11.18 3.77 -5.37
CA GLU A 148 12.08 4.75 -5.97
C GLU A 148 13.51 4.70 -5.39
N GLY A 149 14.50 4.76 -6.27
CA GLY A 149 15.93 4.67 -5.96
C GLY A 149 16.49 3.25 -5.83
N TYR A 150 15.66 2.20 -5.91
CA TYR A 150 16.14 0.82 -5.94
C TYR A 150 16.64 0.46 -7.34
N GLU A 151 17.75 -0.28 -7.41
CA GLU A 151 18.24 -0.87 -8.64
C GLU A 151 17.64 -2.26 -8.85
N MET A 152 17.06 -2.44 -10.03
CA MET A 152 16.46 -3.68 -10.48
C MET A 152 17.49 -4.42 -11.31
N VAL A 153 17.88 -5.61 -10.85
CA VAL A 153 18.85 -6.47 -11.53
C VAL A 153 18.16 -7.78 -11.91
N SER A 154 18.32 -8.21 -13.16
CA SER A 154 17.85 -9.50 -13.64
C SER A 154 18.93 -10.57 -13.49
N ASN A 155 18.53 -11.83 -13.42
CA ASN A 155 19.45 -12.96 -13.54
C ASN A 155 19.77 -13.29 -15.01
N ASP A 156 19.02 -12.75 -15.97
CA ASP A 156 19.36 -12.85 -17.39
C ASP A 156 20.36 -11.75 -17.75
N GLU A 157 21.55 -12.14 -18.21
CA GLU A 157 22.63 -11.22 -18.61
C GLU A 157 22.23 -10.28 -19.75
N LYS A 158 21.14 -10.58 -20.48
CA LYS A 158 20.61 -9.74 -21.55
C LYS A 158 19.78 -8.57 -21.04
N ASP A 159 19.25 -8.67 -19.84
CA ASP A 159 18.41 -7.63 -19.26
C ASP A 159 19.30 -6.59 -18.60
N GLU A 160 19.25 -5.36 -19.10
CA GLU A 160 20.01 -4.26 -18.53
C GLU A 160 19.46 -3.86 -17.15
N PRO A 161 20.32 -3.74 -16.12
CA PRO A 161 19.91 -3.18 -14.84
C PRO A 161 19.40 -1.75 -15.00
N PHE A 162 18.39 -1.39 -14.21
CA PHE A 162 17.85 -0.04 -14.20
C PHE A 162 17.44 0.38 -12.79
N VAL A 163 17.45 1.68 -12.54
CA VAL A 163 17.03 2.25 -11.25
C VAL A 163 15.60 2.76 -11.35
N LEU A 164 14.78 2.44 -10.35
CA LEU A 164 13.43 2.98 -10.25
C LEU A 164 13.49 4.49 -10.06
N GLU A 165 12.87 5.22 -10.96
CA GLU A 165 12.82 6.67 -10.90
C GLU A 165 11.94 7.16 -9.74
N LYS A 166 11.92 8.47 -9.55
CA LYS A 166 11.03 9.11 -8.60
C LYS A 166 9.57 8.78 -8.92
N ASP A 167 8.78 8.57 -7.87
CA ASP A 167 7.36 8.18 -7.98
C ASP A 167 7.14 6.77 -8.59
N GLN A 168 8.19 5.97 -8.81
CA GLN A 168 8.03 4.62 -9.32
C GLN A 168 8.13 3.57 -8.22
N CYS A 169 7.39 2.49 -8.39
CA CYS A 169 7.50 1.29 -7.60
C CYS A 169 7.46 0.03 -8.47
N TRP A 170 7.99 -1.05 -7.92
CA TRP A 170 7.94 -2.37 -8.54
C TRP A 170 7.05 -3.28 -7.70
N VAL A 171 6.11 -3.94 -8.35
CA VAL A 171 5.12 -4.80 -7.68
C VAL A 171 5.15 -6.22 -8.25
N LEU A 172 4.98 -7.20 -7.39
CA LEU A 172 5.02 -8.62 -7.72
C LEU A 172 3.75 -9.33 -7.24
N ALA A 173 3.42 -10.41 -7.93
CA ALA A 173 2.39 -11.34 -7.49
C ALA A 173 2.99 -12.33 -6.47
N ASP A 174 2.24 -12.69 -5.43
CA ASP A 174 2.70 -13.62 -4.39
C ASP A 174 2.68 -15.09 -4.84
N ASN A 175 1.84 -15.42 -5.82
CA ASN A 175 1.73 -16.77 -6.32
C ASN A 175 2.96 -17.11 -7.18
N LEU A 176 3.94 -17.76 -6.55
CA LEU A 176 5.19 -18.19 -7.18
C LEU A 176 5.00 -19.30 -8.24
N VAL A 177 3.84 -19.94 -8.28
CA VAL A 177 3.54 -21.02 -9.24
C VAL A 177 3.24 -20.44 -10.63
N LEU A 178 2.74 -19.21 -10.70
CA LEU A 178 2.35 -18.59 -11.96
C LEU A 178 3.56 -18.08 -12.74
N LYS A 179 3.51 -18.25 -14.06
CA LYS A 179 4.48 -17.62 -14.96
C LYS A 179 4.29 -16.10 -14.95
N PRO A 180 5.32 -15.29 -15.26
CA PRO A 180 5.19 -13.82 -15.29
C PRO A 180 4.01 -13.30 -16.13
N LYS A 181 3.73 -13.96 -17.27
CA LYS A 181 2.60 -13.63 -18.14
C LYS A 181 1.22 -13.86 -17.49
N GLU A 182 1.13 -14.80 -16.57
CA GLU A 182 -0.09 -15.16 -15.85
C GLU A 182 -0.21 -14.34 -14.54
N ALA A 183 0.91 -14.10 -13.87
CA ALA A 183 1.01 -13.29 -12.67
C ALA A 183 0.59 -11.82 -12.89
N ARG A 184 0.80 -11.29 -14.11
CA ARG A 184 0.48 -9.90 -14.51
C ARG A 184 0.92 -8.91 -13.44
N ASP A 185 2.23 -8.75 -13.30
CA ASP A 185 2.85 -7.84 -12.37
C ASP A 185 3.91 -6.96 -13.08
N SER A 186 4.77 -6.25 -12.34
CA SER A 186 5.73 -5.33 -12.94
C SER A 186 6.70 -5.99 -13.91
N ARG A 187 6.88 -7.32 -13.86
CA ARG A 187 7.67 -8.05 -14.88
C ARG A 187 7.04 -8.00 -16.26
N LEU A 188 5.73 -7.74 -16.35
CA LEU A 188 4.99 -7.62 -17.60
C LEU A 188 4.78 -6.17 -18.02
N PHE A 189 4.28 -5.31 -17.12
CA PHE A 189 3.92 -3.92 -17.45
C PHE A 189 4.96 -2.88 -17.02
N GLY A 190 6.06 -3.29 -16.38
CA GLY A 190 7.13 -2.41 -15.92
C GLY A 190 6.85 -1.72 -14.58
N PRO A 191 7.60 -0.64 -14.27
CA PRO A 191 7.39 0.15 -13.06
C PRO A 191 6.00 0.82 -13.03
N VAL A 192 5.42 0.95 -11.84
CA VAL A 192 4.10 1.58 -11.65
C VAL A 192 4.24 2.87 -10.87
N PRO A 193 3.51 3.94 -11.22
CA PRO A 193 3.46 5.15 -10.42
C PRO A 193 2.93 4.88 -9.00
N MET A 194 3.59 5.39 -7.95
CA MET A 194 3.11 5.28 -6.57
C MET A 194 1.76 5.98 -6.39
N THR A 195 1.46 6.98 -7.22
CA THR A 195 0.16 7.67 -7.30
C THR A 195 -1.01 6.77 -7.73
N ASP A 196 -0.74 5.60 -8.31
CA ASP A 196 -1.76 4.60 -8.66
C ASP A 196 -2.07 3.62 -7.53
N ILE A 197 -1.33 3.68 -6.41
CA ILE A 197 -1.69 2.97 -5.18
C ILE A 197 -2.96 3.61 -4.60
N LEU A 198 -4.01 2.82 -4.45
CA LEU A 198 -5.29 3.22 -3.86
C LEU A 198 -5.32 3.01 -2.34
N GLY A 199 -4.54 2.04 -1.85
CA GLY A 199 -4.43 1.78 -0.43
C GLY A 199 -3.64 0.51 -0.11
N ARG A 200 -3.41 0.26 1.18
CA ARG A 200 -2.77 -0.98 1.67
C ARG A 200 -3.82 -2.01 2.06
N VAL A 201 -3.66 -3.25 1.65
CA VAL A 201 -4.54 -4.36 2.02
C VAL A 201 -4.09 -4.89 3.40
N ILE A 202 -4.97 -4.79 4.40
CA ILE A 202 -4.62 -5.08 5.82
C ILE A 202 -5.36 -6.30 6.40
N TYR A 203 -6.44 -6.73 5.74
CA TYR A 203 -7.21 -7.92 6.09
C TYR A 203 -7.78 -8.57 4.83
N SER A 204 -7.84 -9.90 4.81
CA SER A 204 -8.43 -10.67 3.71
C SER A 204 -9.51 -11.61 4.22
N LEU A 205 -10.64 -11.63 3.52
CA LEU A 205 -11.79 -12.51 3.73
C LEU A 205 -12.03 -13.31 2.46
N ARG A 206 -11.50 -14.55 2.44
CA ARG A 206 -11.70 -15.49 1.33
C ARG A 206 -13.02 -16.24 1.47
N THR A 207 -13.28 -16.77 2.66
CA THR A 207 -14.57 -17.37 3.03
C THR A 207 -14.91 -17.03 4.48
N ALA A 208 -16.14 -17.34 4.93
CA ALA A 208 -16.54 -17.12 6.32
C ALA A 208 -15.65 -17.84 7.36
N VAL A 209 -14.94 -18.90 6.96
CA VAL A 209 -14.02 -19.65 7.84
C VAL A 209 -12.55 -19.43 7.50
N ASP A 210 -12.26 -18.87 6.32
CA ASP A 210 -10.92 -18.67 5.81
C ASP A 210 -10.66 -17.18 5.58
N HIS A 211 -10.15 -16.53 6.63
CA HIS A 211 -9.89 -15.10 6.65
C HIS A 211 -8.81 -14.75 7.67
N GLY A 212 -8.15 -13.60 7.50
CA GLY A 212 -7.14 -13.17 8.44
C GLY A 212 -6.41 -11.90 8.07
N LEU A 213 -5.46 -11.54 8.92
CA LEU A 213 -4.55 -10.43 8.69
C LEU A 213 -3.70 -10.70 7.44
N VAL A 214 -3.42 -9.62 6.72
CA VAL A 214 -2.51 -9.67 5.57
C VAL A 214 -1.12 -9.35 6.07
N GLU A 215 -0.16 -10.21 5.75
CA GLU A 215 1.23 -10.02 6.14
C GLU A 215 1.87 -8.89 5.32
N ASN A 216 2.02 -7.74 5.98
CA ASN A 216 2.67 -6.55 5.48
C ASN A 216 4.01 -6.32 6.20
N SER A 217 4.76 -5.30 5.78
CA SER A 217 6.00 -4.92 6.46
C SER A 217 5.80 -4.70 7.96
N GLY A 218 6.86 -4.89 8.76
CA GLY A 218 6.78 -4.73 10.21
C GLY A 218 6.37 -3.32 10.65
N MET A 219 6.69 -2.30 9.86
CA MET A 219 6.25 -0.91 10.09
C MET A 219 4.77 -0.73 9.78
N ALA A 220 4.31 -1.19 8.61
CA ALA A 220 2.89 -1.14 8.24
C ALA A 220 2.01 -1.86 9.25
N THR A 221 2.39 -3.09 9.63
CA THR A 221 1.65 -3.91 10.59
C THR A 221 1.48 -3.20 11.94
N LYS A 222 2.50 -2.48 12.42
CA LYS A 222 2.42 -1.70 13.66
C LYS A 222 1.50 -0.48 13.53
N LEU A 223 1.57 0.23 12.42
CA LEU A 223 0.76 1.43 12.15
C LEU A 223 -0.72 1.09 11.96
N ASP A 224 -1.01 -0.04 11.31
CA ASP A 224 -2.37 -0.45 10.99
C ASP A 224 -3.06 -1.19 12.16
N GLY A 225 -2.31 -1.64 13.17
CA GLY A 225 -2.83 -2.37 14.33
C GLY A 225 -3.99 -1.66 15.05
N PRO A 226 -3.87 -0.37 15.44
CA PRO A 226 -4.98 0.38 16.03
C PRO A 226 -6.18 0.57 15.10
N VAL A 227 -5.93 0.70 13.79
CA VAL A 227 -7.00 0.84 12.79
C VAL A 227 -7.78 -0.44 12.65
N LEU A 228 -7.09 -1.59 12.53
CA LEU A 228 -7.70 -2.92 12.52
C LEU A 228 -8.51 -3.17 13.80
N ALA A 229 -7.94 -2.87 14.96
CA ALA A 229 -8.60 -3.12 16.24
C ALA A 229 -9.94 -2.37 16.39
N VAL A 230 -10.06 -1.19 15.78
CA VAL A 230 -11.25 -0.33 15.89
C VAL A 230 -12.22 -0.49 14.72
N GLU A 231 -11.74 -0.65 13.48
CA GLU A 231 -12.58 -0.61 12.28
C GLU A 231 -12.89 -1.98 11.66
N LEU A 232 -12.18 -3.06 12.05
CA LEU A 232 -12.46 -4.39 11.51
C LEU A 232 -13.79 -4.93 12.04
N ASP A 233 -14.76 -5.06 11.16
CA ASP A 233 -16.00 -5.80 11.37
C ASP A 233 -16.09 -6.92 10.33
N VAL A 234 -15.84 -8.17 10.77
CA VAL A 234 -15.83 -9.34 9.90
C VAL A 234 -17.24 -9.65 9.38
N GLU A 235 -18.28 -9.35 10.14
CA GLU A 235 -19.66 -9.58 9.70
C GLU A 235 -20.07 -8.58 8.62
N GLU A 236 -19.71 -7.29 8.78
CA GLU A 236 -19.90 -6.25 7.75
C GLU A 236 -19.17 -6.65 6.46
N LEU A 237 -17.93 -7.13 6.59
CA LEU A 237 -17.10 -7.59 5.47
C LEU A 237 -17.76 -8.80 4.76
N ALA A 238 -18.31 -9.75 5.51
CA ALA A 238 -18.98 -10.95 4.98
C ALA A 238 -20.35 -10.68 4.36
N LYS A 239 -21.12 -9.71 4.88
CA LYS A 239 -22.43 -9.30 4.31
C LYS A 239 -22.26 -8.73 2.91
N ASN A 240 -21.19 -7.98 2.68
CA ASN A 240 -20.87 -7.41 1.38
C ASN A 240 -20.40 -8.44 0.34
N ASN A 241 -20.12 -9.69 0.74
CA ASN A 241 -19.69 -10.80 -0.14
C ASN A 241 -20.84 -11.63 -0.73
N LYS A 242 -22.09 -11.37 -0.36
CA LYS A 242 -23.26 -12.15 -0.80
C LYS A 242 -23.99 -11.58 -2.02
N ALA A 243 -23.31 -10.80 -2.86
CA ALA A 243 -23.89 -10.19 -4.06
C ALA A 243 -23.45 -10.91 -5.33
#